data_AF-A0A0C9M7W9-F1
#
_entry.id   AF-A0A0C9M7W9-F1
#
_cell.length_a   1.000
_cell.length_b   1.000
_cell.length_c   1.000
_cell.angle_alpha   90.00
_cell.angle_beta   90.00
_cell.angle_gamma   90.00
#
_symmetry.space_group_name_H-M   'P 1'
#
loop_
_entity.id
_entity.type
_entity.pdbx_description
1 polymer ?
#
loop_
_entity_poly.entity_id
_entity_poly.type
_entity_poly.pdbx_seq_one_letter_code
_entity_poly.pdbx_strand_id
1 'polypeptide(L)' 'MSALHPKNDQEAKVLQEEGVKKQLAQSTDAQERIVHDLKSDGNAKKEDVEKAAQTLDSLKKEQELLGQNNKD' A
#
# COMPACT_ATOMS: atom_id res chain seq x y z
N MET A 1 -15.16 -6.38 -21.25
CA MET A 1 -14.94 -6.60 -19.81
C MET A 1 -16.14 -5.98 -19.10
N SER A 2 -16.99 -6.76 -18.42
CA SER A 2 -18.05 -6.15 -17.59
C SER A 2 -17.38 -5.46 -16.42
N ALA A 3 -17.62 -4.15 -16.28
CA ALA A 3 -17.35 -3.48 -15.02
C ALA A 3 -18.17 -4.19 -13.94
N LEU A 4 -17.55 -4.51 -12.80
CA LEU A 4 -18.27 -4.99 -11.62
C LEU A 4 -19.12 -3.81 -11.11
N HIS A 5 -20.42 -3.85 -11.41
CA HIS A 5 -21.37 -2.91 -10.83
C HIS A 5 -21.93 -3.52 -9.53
N PRO A 6 -21.80 -2.87 -8.38
CA PRO A 6 -22.41 -3.34 -7.13
C PRO A 6 -23.94 -3.34 -7.25
N LYS A 7 -24.59 -4.33 -6.63
CA LYS A 7 -26.05 -4.50 -6.65
C LYS A 7 -26.75 -3.80 -5.49
N ASN A 8 -26.00 -3.36 -4.48
CA ASN A 8 -26.48 -2.60 -3.33
C ASN A 8 -25.33 -1.83 -2.65
N ASP A 9 -25.69 -0.97 -1.69
CA ASP A 9 -24.74 -0.12 -0.97
C ASP A 9 -23.70 -0.90 -0.15
N GLN A 10 -24.05 -2.10 0.33
CA GLN A 10 -23.12 -2.94 1.08
C GLN A 10 -22.04 -3.52 0.16
N GLU A 11 -22.42 -4.01 -1.02
CA GLU A 11 -21.50 -4.51 -2.04
C GLU A 11 -20.63 -3.38 -2.60
N ALA A 12 -21.18 -2.17 -2.72
CA ALA A 12 -20.42 -0.97 -3.11
C ALA A 12 -19.33 -0.62 -2.07
N LYS A 13 -19.65 -0.68 -0.77
CA LYS A 13 -18.67 -0.46 0.31
C LYS A 13 -17.56 -1.50 0.30
N VAL A 14 -17.90 -2.78 0.17
CA VAL A 14 -16.92 -3.87 0.11
C VAL A 14 -15.98 -3.68 -1.10
N LEU A 15 -16.52 -3.40 -2.28
CA LEU A 15 -15.69 -3.15 -3.47
C LEU A 15 -14.81 -1.91 -3.30
N GLN A 16 -15.30 -0.86 -2.64
CA GLN A 16 -14.51 0.33 -2.33
C GLN A 16 -13.37 0.01 -1.36
N GLU A 17 -13.65 -0.72 -0.28
CA GLU A 17 -12.64 -1.16 0.69
C GLU A 17 -11.57 -2.06 0.04
N GLU A 18 -11.97 -3.03 -0.78
CA GLU A 18 -11.06 -3.88 -1.53
C GLU A 18 -10.21 -3.06 -2.52
N GLY A 19 -10.81 -2.07 -3.17
CA GLY A 19 -10.11 -1.13 -4.04
C GLY A 19 -9.03 -0.36 -3.30
N VAL A 20 -9.34 0.19 -2.13
CA VAL A 20 -8.38 0.90 -1.27
C VAL A 20 -7.25 -0.02 -0.82
N LYS A 21 -7.57 -1.25 -0.37
CA LYS A 21 -6.56 -2.23 0.03
C LYS A 21 -5.61 -2.59 -1.10
N LYS A 22 -6.15 -2.77 -2.31
CA LYS A 22 -5.36 -3.08 -3.50
C LYS A 22 -4.43 -1.93 -3.89
N GLN A 23 -4.94 -0.70 -3.86
CA GLN A 23 -4.12 0.49 -4.13
C GLN A 23 -3.00 0.64 -3.12
N LEU A 24 -3.30 0.43 -1.82
CA LEU A 24 -2.27 0.50 -0.79
C LEU A 24 -1.21 -0.60 -0.95
N ALA A 25 -1.60 -1.83 -1.28
CA ALA A 25 -0.66 -2.90 -1.57
C ALA A 25 0.26 -2.58 -2.75
N GLN A 26 -0.27 -2.03 -3.83
CA GLN A 26 0.55 -1.59 -4.96
C GLN A 26 1.53 -0.49 -4.58
N SER A 27 1.12 0.47 -3.73
CA SER A 27 1.99 1.53 -3.23
C SER A 27 3.09 0.98 -2.33
N THR A 28 2.79 0.02 -1.44
CA THR A 28 3.80 -0.65 -0.61
C THR A 28 4.82 -1.37 -1.49
N ASP A 29 4.37 -2.19 -2.44
CA ASP A 29 5.26 -2.94 -3.34
C ASP A 29 6.18 -2.01 -4.15
N ALA A 30 5.64 -0.88 -4.62
CA ALA A 30 6.43 0.13 -5.33
C ALA A 30 7.50 0.76 -4.41
N GLN A 31 7.12 1.09 -3.17
CA GLN A 31 8.05 1.66 -2.20
C GLN A 31 9.13 0.66 -1.75
N GLU A 32 8.81 -0.64 -1.66
CA GLU A 32 9.80 -1.69 -1.38
C GLU A 32 10.89 -1.74 -2.46
N ARG A 33 10.51 -1.60 -3.72
CA ARG A 33 11.47 -1.55 -4.84
C ARG A 33 12.34 -0.30 -4.74
N ILE A 34 11.75 0.87 -4.46
CA ILE A 34 12.51 2.11 -4.28
C ILE A 34 13.55 1.97 -3.15
N VAL A 35 13.16 1.42 -2.00
CA VAL A 35 14.08 1.18 -0.88
C VAL A 35 15.18 0.19 -1.27
N HIS A 36 14.82 -0.88 -1.98
CA HIS A 36 15.79 -1.87 -2.45
C HIS A 36 16.81 -1.26 -3.42
N ASP A 37 16.35 -0.47 -4.39
CA ASP A 37 17.19 0.15 -5.41
C ASP A 37 18.12 1.19 -4.77
N LEU A 38 17.61 2.02 -3.85
CA LEU A 38 18.43 2.98 -3.10
C LEU A 38 19.47 2.29 -2.20
N LYS A 39 19.15 1.14 -1.59
CA LYS A 39 20.11 0.37 -0.79
C LYS A 39 21.18 -0.31 -1.66
N SER A 40 20.83 -0.63 -2.89
CA SER A 40 21.73 -1.29 -3.85
C SER A 40 22.58 -0.28 -4.62
N ASP A 41 22.17 0.99 -4.68
CA ASP A 41 22.95 2.09 -5.24
C ASP A 41 24.03 2.56 -4.25
N GLY A 42 25.30 2.29 -4.59
CA GLY A 42 26.46 2.70 -3.80
C GLY A 42 26.67 4.22 -3.71
N ASN A 43 25.93 5.02 -4.47
CA ASN A 43 25.97 6.49 -4.43
C ASN A 43 24.76 7.12 -3.73
N ALA A 44 23.76 6.32 -3.33
CA ALA A 44 22.57 6.85 -2.67
C ALA A 44 22.94 7.50 -1.34
N LYS A 45 22.35 8.67 -1.07
CA LYS A 45 22.56 9.33 0.21
C LYS A 45 21.83 8.54 1.29
N LYS A 46 22.50 8.37 2.44
CA LYS A 46 21.92 7.71 3.61
C LYS A 46 20.56 8.30 4.01
N GLU A 47 20.42 9.61 3.94
CA GLU A 47 19.16 10.31 4.25
C GLU A 47 18.01 9.90 3.31
N ASP A 48 18.30 9.70 2.02
CA ASP A 48 17.29 9.30 1.03
C ASP A 48 16.84 7.85 1.27
N VAL A 49 17.77 6.97 1.64
CA VAL A 49 17.47 5.58 2.05
C VAL A 49 16.61 5.56 3.32
N GLU A 50 16.95 6.38 4.32
CA GLU A 50 16.21 6.46 5.59
C GLU A 50 14.79 7.01 5.39
N LYS A 51 14.63 8.08 4.61
CA LYS A 51 13.30 8.60 4.25
C LYS A 51 12.46 7.56 3.53
N ALA A 52 13.04 6.90 2.52
CA ALA A 52 12.33 5.87 1.77
C ALA A 52 11.92 4.69 2.67
N ALA A 53 12.77 4.29 3.62
CA ALA A 53 12.47 3.24 4.59
C ALA A 53 11.38 3.65 5.59
N GLN A 54 11.37 4.90 6.04
CA GLN A 54 10.31 5.44 6.90
C GLN A 54 8.97 5.49 6.19
N THR A 55 8.94 5.93 4.93
CA THR A 55 7.72 5.89 4.10
C THR A 55 7.22 4.46 3.96
N LEU A 56 8.11 3.49 3.74
CA LEU A 56 7.73 2.08 3.66
C LEU A 56 7.12 1.55 4.96
N ASP A 57 7.70 1.90 6.10
CA ASP A 57 7.19 1.52 7.43
C ASP A 57 5.79 2.10 7.68
N SER A 58 5.55 3.36 7.32
CA SER A 58 4.23 3.99 7.39
C SER A 58 3.19 3.26 6.53
N LEU A 59 3.53 2.92 5.28
CA LEU A 59 2.62 2.19 4.39
C LEU A 59 2.27 0.79 4.93
N LYS A 60 3.25 0.07 5.51
CA LYS A 60 3.01 -1.24 6.14
C LYS A 60 2.09 -1.13 7.35
N LYS A 61 2.26 -0.11 8.19
CA LYS A 61 1.35 0.18 9.31
C LYS A 61 -0.07 0.47 8.83
N GLU A 62 -0.23 1.25 7.76
CA GLU A 62 -1.54 1.50 7.16
C GLU A 62 -2.19 0.21 6.63
N GLN A 63 -1.42 -0.71 6.04
CA GLN A 63 -1.93 -2.01 5.61
C GLN A 63 -2.40 -2.87 6.78
N GLU A 64 -1.63 -2.89 7.88
CA GLU A 64 -2.00 -3.62 9.09
C GLU A 64 -3.29 -3.07 9.70
N LEU A 65 -3.43 -1.75 9.81
CA LEU A 65 -4.63 -1.09 10.32
C LEU A 65 -5.86 -1.39 9.45
N LEU A 66 -5.74 -1.35 8.12
CA LEU A 66 -6.83 -1.72 7.21
C LEU A 66 -7.15 -3.23 7.23
N GLY A 67 -6.19 -4.08 7.61
CA GLY A 67 -6.41 -5.51 7.83
C GLY A 67 -7.12 -5.81 9.16
N GLN A 68 -6.90 -4.96 10.17
CA GLN A 68 -7.54 -5.06 11.49
C GLN A 68 -8.97 -4.51 11.49
N ASN A 69 -9.25 -3.43 10.77
CA ASN A 69 -10.60 -2.83 10.65
C ASN A 69 -11.66 -3.76 10.03
N ASN A 70 -11.29 -4.91 9.47
CA ASN A 70 -12.23 -5.92 8.95
C ASN A 70 -12.42 -7.11 9.90
N LYS A 71 -11.90 -7.05 11.13
CA LYS A 71 -12.06 -8.09 12.17
C LYS A 71 -13.04 -7.71 13.29
N ASP A 72 -13.52 -6.48 13.30
CA ASP A 72 -14.59 -5.98 14.20
C ASP A 72 -15.94 -5.93 13.45
#